data_AF-A0A0A1XFV7-F1
#
_entry.id   AF-A0A0A1XFV7-F1
#
_cell.length_a   1.000
_cell.length_b   1.000
_cell.length_c   1.000
_cell.angle_alpha   90.00
_cell.angle_beta   90.00
_cell.angle_gamma   90.00
#
_symmetry.space_group_name_H-M   'P 1'
#
loop_
_entity.id
_entity.type
_entity.pdbx_description
1 polymer ?
#
loop_
_entity_poly.entity_id
_entity_poly.type
_entity_poly.pdbx_seq_one_letter_code
_entity_poly.pdbx_strand_id
1 'polypeptide(L)'
;MDDKARVPLGITAANVQAPILMHLDYRVQLPYHDFVVAEKHKLIPSVYAGILIKKDGEGSPEAVTYSEPTYVAIRSGKHSSSNAETHATDVHKLTELPTFENMIRTGECFVKPVFIFTCDGEPDENPRYEWVIVSALQHFKDFHLDAIYIATNAPGRSAFNRVERRMSPLSRELTGVLLKHDAFGSHLDSINRTTDLDLEKRNFESAGNVLAEIWSKLAIDNFPVV
;
A
#
# COMPACT_ATOMS: atom_id res chain seq x y z
N MET A 1 3.60 -11.30 -12.98
CA MET A 1 2.19 -11.13 -12.58
C MET A 1 2.22 -10.06 -11.53
N ASP A 2 1.58 -8.93 -11.81
CA ASP A 2 1.57 -7.75 -10.94
C ASP A 2 0.45 -7.99 -9.90
N ASP A 3 0.82 -8.05 -8.62
CA ASP A 3 -0.07 -8.37 -7.50
C ASP A 3 -0.61 -7.09 -6.82
N LYS A 4 -0.36 -5.91 -7.40
CA LYS A 4 -0.79 -4.64 -6.82
C LYS A 4 -2.30 -4.50 -6.87
N ALA A 5 -2.90 -4.20 -5.72
CA ALA A 5 -4.25 -3.68 -5.68
C ALA A 5 -4.28 -2.34 -6.42
N ARG A 6 -5.07 -2.23 -7.48
CA ARG A 6 -5.20 -1.01 -8.27
C ARG A 6 -6.60 -0.46 -8.08
N VAL A 7 -6.71 0.79 -7.63
CA VAL A 7 -8.01 1.45 -7.47
C VAL A 7 -8.29 2.30 -8.71
N PRO A 8 -9.24 1.89 -9.57
CA PRO A 8 -9.56 2.66 -10.76
C PRO A 8 -10.26 3.97 -10.36
N LEU A 9 -9.94 5.05 -11.07
CA LEU A 9 -10.74 6.27 -11.02
C LEU A 9 -11.85 6.16 -12.06
N GLY A 10 -13.09 6.48 -11.67
CA GLY A 10 -14.26 6.29 -12.52
C GLY A 10 -14.25 7.25 -13.71
N ILE A 11 -13.83 6.78 -14.88
CA ILE A 11 -14.13 7.40 -16.18
C ILE A 11 -15.31 6.61 -16.75
N THR A 12 -16.50 7.19 -16.74
CA THR A 12 -17.63 6.55 -17.42
C THR A 12 -17.34 6.58 -18.92
N ALA A 13 -17.15 5.41 -19.54
CA ALA A 13 -17.04 5.33 -20.98
C ALA A 13 -18.35 5.85 -21.59
N ALA A 14 -18.28 7.00 -22.28
CA ALA A 14 -19.38 7.48 -23.09
C ALA A 14 -19.62 6.48 -24.23
N ASN A 15 -20.57 5.55 -24.03
CA ASN A 15 -21.40 4.86 -25.04
C ASN A 15 -21.86 3.44 -24.67
N VAL A 16 -21.78 2.99 -23.41
CA VAL A 16 -22.48 1.76 -23.01
C VAL A 16 -23.39 2.02 -21.82
N GLN A 17 -24.67 1.80 -22.09
CA GLN A 17 -25.87 1.85 -21.28
C GLN A 17 -25.70 1.71 -19.75
N ALA A 18 -26.56 2.45 -19.03
CA ALA A 18 -26.83 2.58 -17.58
C ALA A 18 -26.61 1.32 -16.69
N PRO A 19 -26.42 1.50 -15.36
CA PRO A 19 -25.87 0.48 -14.48
C PRO A 19 -26.89 -0.63 -14.24
N ILE A 20 -26.56 -1.86 -14.67
CA ILE A 20 -27.26 -3.05 -14.20
C ILE A 20 -26.56 -3.52 -12.93
N LEU A 21 -27.24 -3.31 -11.81
CA LEU A 21 -26.95 -3.89 -10.50
C LEU A 21 -27.03 -5.43 -10.63
N MET A 22 -25.89 -6.13 -10.66
CA MET A 22 -25.86 -7.59 -10.52
C MET A 22 -25.32 -7.96 -9.14
N HIS A 23 -26.26 -8.33 -8.27
CA HIS A 23 -26.02 -9.14 -7.08
C HIS A 23 -25.57 -10.53 -7.54
N LEU A 24 -24.37 -10.97 -7.17
CA LEU A 24 -23.88 -12.33 -7.44
C LEU A 24 -23.24 -12.89 -6.18
N ASP A 25 -23.89 -13.91 -5.61
CA ASP A 25 -23.35 -14.73 -4.53
C ASP A 25 -22.10 -15.47 -5.02
N TYR A 26 -20.92 -15.10 -4.50
CA TYR A 26 -19.67 -15.76 -4.83
C TYR A 26 -19.42 -16.97 -3.93
N ARG A 27 -19.48 -18.18 -4.52
CA ARG A 27 -18.64 -19.29 -4.09
C ARG A 27 -17.19 -18.97 -4.48
N VAL A 28 -16.31 -19.05 -3.50
CA VAL A 28 -14.90 -18.64 -3.54
C VAL A 28 -14.12 -19.37 -4.64
N GLN A 29 -13.73 -18.63 -5.68
CA GLN A 29 -12.47 -18.77 -6.39
C GLN A 29 -12.01 -17.35 -6.72
N LEU A 30 -10.93 -16.89 -6.07
CA LEU A 30 -10.34 -15.57 -6.28
C LEU A 30 -9.64 -15.53 -7.65
N PRO A 31 -10.16 -14.80 -8.65
CA PRO A 31 -9.44 -14.56 -9.90
C PRO A 31 -8.46 -13.41 -9.69
N TYR A 32 -7.31 -13.48 -10.35
CA TYR A 32 -6.24 -12.49 -10.34
C TYR A 32 -6.74 -11.02 -10.39
N HIS A 33 -6.15 -10.19 -9.54
CA HIS A 33 -6.54 -8.81 -9.21
C HIS A 33 -6.24 -7.75 -10.30
N ASP A 34 -6.37 -8.08 -11.58
CA ASP A 34 -6.21 -7.10 -12.67
C ASP A 34 -7.59 -6.63 -13.17
N PHE A 35 -8.02 -5.45 -12.71
CA PHE A 35 -9.15 -4.75 -13.32
C PHE A 35 -8.68 -3.98 -14.55
N VAL A 36 -9.31 -4.24 -15.70
CA VAL A 36 -9.01 -3.57 -16.98
C VAL A 36 -9.55 -2.14 -16.96
N VAL A 37 -8.71 -1.16 -16.61
CA VAL A 37 -8.94 0.29 -16.79
C VAL A 37 -7.63 0.94 -17.24
N ALA A 38 -7.72 1.94 -18.12
CA ALA A 38 -6.59 2.62 -18.76
C ALA A 38 -5.40 2.83 -17.81
N GLU A 39 -4.21 2.31 -18.18
CA GLU A 39 -2.99 2.22 -17.35
C GLU A 39 -2.60 3.51 -16.59
N LYS A 40 -3.09 4.67 -17.03
CA LYS A 40 -2.67 6.01 -16.61
C LYS A 40 -3.52 6.67 -15.51
N HIS A 41 -4.73 6.17 -15.22
CA HIS A 41 -5.65 6.82 -14.26
C HIS A 41 -6.05 5.89 -13.12
N LYS A 42 -5.07 5.56 -12.27
CA LYS A 42 -5.24 4.68 -11.10
C LYS A 42 -4.49 5.21 -9.88
N LEU A 43 -5.04 4.93 -8.71
CA LEU A 43 -4.31 5.02 -7.46
C LEU A 43 -3.64 3.68 -7.15
N ILE A 44 -2.40 3.75 -6.68
CA ILE A 44 -1.59 2.61 -6.27
C ILE A 44 -1.32 2.76 -4.77
N PRO A 45 -1.92 1.91 -3.91
CA PRO A 45 -1.59 1.83 -2.50
C PRO A 45 -0.31 1.01 -2.30
N SER A 46 0.55 1.45 -1.39
CA SER A 46 1.62 0.64 -0.81
C SER A 46 1.30 0.43 0.67
N VAL A 47 1.32 -0.82 1.13
CA VAL A 47 0.81 -1.21 2.45
C VAL A 47 1.94 -1.71 3.33
N TYR A 48 2.05 -1.11 4.52
CA TYR A 48 3.04 -1.44 5.53
C TYR A 48 2.32 -1.92 6.79
N ALA A 49 2.57 -3.17 7.17
CA ALA A 49 1.98 -3.76 8.35
C ALA A 49 3.03 -3.89 9.45
N GLY A 50 2.70 -3.42 10.66
CA GLY A 50 3.48 -3.74 11.83
C GLY A 50 3.47 -5.25 12.11
N ILE A 51 4.59 -5.77 12.62
CA ILE A 51 4.70 -7.13 13.16
C ILE A 51 5.32 -7.02 14.55
N LEU A 52 4.61 -7.50 15.57
CA LEU A 52 5.12 -7.58 16.93
C LEU A 52 5.64 -8.99 17.21
N ILE A 53 6.80 -9.10 17.85
CA ILE A 53 7.30 -10.36 18.39
C ILE A 53 7.02 -10.34 19.89
N LYS A 54 6.20 -11.29 20.36
CA LYS A 54 5.87 -11.42 21.78
C LYS A 54 7.12 -11.78 22.58
N LYS A 55 7.23 -11.18 23.76
CA LYS A 55 8.26 -11.53 24.74
C LYS A 55 8.05 -12.97 25.23
N ASP A 56 9.15 -13.67 25.49
CA ASP A 56 9.18 -15.03 26.06
C ASP A 56 8.47 -16.09 25.17
N GLY A 57 8.47 -15.85 23.86
CA GLY A 57 7.83 -16.71 22.85
C GLY A 57 8.82 -17.54 22.01
N GLU A 58 10.06 -17.69 22.47
CA GLU A 58 11.12 -18.36 21.73
C GLU A 58 10.73 -19.79 21.34
N GLY A 59 10.94 -20.14 20.06
CA GLY A 59 10.59 -21.45 19.51
C GLY A 59 9.10 -21.63 19.17
N SER A 60 8.23 -20.67 19.51
CA SER A 60 6.81 -20.70 19.12
C SER A 60 6.56 -19.85 17.86
N PRO A 61 6.03 -20.42 16.76
CA PRO A 61 5.64 -19.66 15.58
C PRO A 61 4.57 -18.58 15.85
N GLU A 62 3.78 -18.76 16.91
CA GLU A 62 2.70 -17.85 17.31
C GLU A 62 3.20 -16.59 18.03
N ALA A 63 4.50 -16.56 18.39
CA ALA A 63 5.13 -15.40 18.99
C ALA A 63 5.28 -14.24 18.01
N VAL A 64 5.40 -14.52 16.71
CA VAL A 64 5.44 -13.48 15.66
C VAL A 64 4.01 -13.17 15.24
N THR A 65 3.47 -12.06 15.75
CA THR A 65 2.09 -11.65 15.51
C THR A 65 1.85 -11.27 14.05
N TYR A 66 0.57 -11.15 13.70
CA TYR A 66 0.13 -10.68 12.40
C TYR A 66 -0.65 -9.37 12.51
N SER A 67 -0.70 -8.78 13.70
CA SER A 67 -1.72 -7.81 14.10
C SER A 67 -1.08 -6.68 14.90
N GLU A 68 -0.79 -5.59 14.19
CA GLU A 68 -0.31 -4.29 14.66
C GLU A 68 -0.83 -3.21 13.68
N PRO A 69 -0.57 -1.90 13.89
CA PRO A 69 -1.03 -0.85 12.98
C PRO A 69 -0.61 -1.07 11.52
N THR A 70 -1.45 -0.60 10.61
CA THR A 70 -1.19 -0.65 9.17
C THR A 70 -1.10 0.76 8.62
N TYR A 71 -0.06 1.07 7.86
CA TYR A 71 0.08 2.32 7.14
C TYR A 71 -0.17 2.06 5.65
N VAL A 72 -0.96 2.91 5.00
CA VAL A 72 -1.24 2.82 3.57
C VAL A 72 -0.85 4.11 2.86
N ALA A 73 0.24 4.07 2.11
CA ALA A 73 0.65 5.17 1.26
C ALA A 73 -0.13 5.13 -0.07
N ILE A 74 -0.99 6.12 -0.31
CA ILE A 74 -1.81 6.21 -1.52
C ILE A 74 -1.10 7.08 -2.56
N ARG A 75 -0.82 6.51 -3.74
CA ARG A 75 -0.05 7.20 -4.79
C ARG A 75 -0.82 7.28 -6.10
N SER A 76 -0.58 8.34 -6.88
CA SER A 76 -0.98 8.36 -8.28
C SER A 76 -0.04 7.49 -9.09
N GLY A 77 -0.57 6.49 -9.81
CA GLY A 77 0.24 5.64 -10.69
C GLY A 77 0.93 6.40 -11.82
N LYS A 78 0.55 7.65 -12.08
CA LYS A 78 1.15 8.51 -13.10
C LYS A 78 2.18 9.50 -12.55
N HIS A 79 1.90 10.11 -11.39
CA HIS A 79 2.73 11.20 -10.85
C HIS A 79 3.70 10.74 -9.77
N SER A 80 3.45 9.59 -9.15
CA SER A 80 4.26 9.07 -8.05
C SER A 80 4.21 7.54 -8.08
N SER A 81 5.00 6.92 -8.95
CA SER A 81 5.03 5.46 -9.05
C SER A 81 5.61 4.81 -7.79
N SER A 82 5.17 3.57 -7.52
CA SER A 82 5.80 2.69 -6.52
C SER A 82 7.20 2.31 -7.01
N ASN A 83 8.22 2.71 -6.28
CA ASN A 83 9.63 2.42 -6.53
C ASN A 83 10.43 2.46 -5.22
N ALA A 84 11.66 1.94 -5.23
CA ALA A 84 12.49 1.81 -4.03
C ALA A 84 12.66 3.13 -3.23
N GLU A 85 12.82 4.27 -3.91
CA GLU A 85 12.95 5.59 -3.26
C GLU A 85 11.66 6.03 -2.56
N THR A 86 10.51 5.79 -3.20
CA THR A 86 9.21 6.08 -2.57
C THR A 86 8.93 5.17 -1.38
N HIS A 87 9.34 3.90 -1.42
CA HIS A 87 9.30 3.01 -0.26
C HIS A 87 10.27 3.49 0.84
N ALA A 88 11.45 3.98 0.47
CA ALA A 88 12.39 4.55 1.43
C ALA A 88 11.79 5.75 2.18
N THR A 89 11.10 6.62 1.45
CA THR A 89 10.39 7.78 2.01
C THR A 89 9.27 7.34 2.96
N ASP A 90 8.52 6.30 2.61
CA ASP A 90 7.48 5.74 3.50
C ASP A 90 8.07 5.21 4.81
N VAL A 91 9.22 4.53 4.76
CA VAL A 91 9.88 4.05 5.97
C VAL A 91 10.26 5.22 6.89
N HIS A 92 10.78 6.34 6.34
CA HIS A 92 10.98 7.55 7.14
C HIS A 92 9.66 8.05 7.74
N LYS A 93 8.59 8.08 6.96
CA LYS A 93 7.27 8.50 7.44
C LYS A 93 6.78 7.63 8.60
N LEU A 94 6.96 6.32 8.53
CA LEU A 94 6.62 5.41 9.62
C LEU A 94 7.33 5.81 10.93
N THR A 95 8.58 6.27 10.88
CA THR A 95 9.33 6.71 12.07
C THR A 95 8.81 8.01 12.71
N GLU A 96 8.00 8.76 11.99
CA GLU A 96 7.37 10.02 12.43
C GLU A 96 5.93 9.81 12.93
N LEU A 97 5.28 8.71 12.55
CA LEU A 97 3.89 8.44 12.89
C LEU A 97 3.75 7.99 14.35
N PRO A 98 2.94 8.69 15.18
CA PRO A 98 2.71 8.30 16.58
C PRO A 98 2.17 6.87 16.72
N THR A 99 1.37 6.43 15.74
CA THR A 99 0.79 5.09 15.68
C THR A 99 1.85 3.98 15.70
N PHE A 100 3.05 4.25 15.16
CA PHE A 100 4.15 3.29 15.07
C PHE A 100 5.25 3.55 16.11
N GLU A 101 5.08 4.53 17.01
CA GLU A 101 6.13 4.97 17.93
C GLU A 101 6.66 3.82 18.79
N ASN A 102 5.77 3.05 19.44
CA ASN A 102 6.16 1.91 20.28
C ASN A 102 6.85 0.78 19.48
N MET A 103 6.57 0.70 18.17
CA MET A 103 7.15 -0.30 17.30
C MET A 103 8.54 0.09 16.82
N ILE A 104 8.75 1.35 16.47
CA ILE A 104 9.96 1.83 15.82
C ILE A 104 10.95 2.43 16.82
N ARG A 105 10.46 2.99 17.93
CA ARG A 105 11.30 3.67 18.92
C ARG A 105 11.41 2.91 20.23
N THR A 106 12.50 3.13 20.93
CA THR A 106 12.71 2.70 22.32
C THR A 106 11.99 3.67 23.26
N GLY A 107 11.86 3.31 24.54
CA GLY A 107 11.29 4.20 25.56
C GLY A 107 12.09 5.51 25.77
N GLU A 108 13.31 5.60 25.24
CA GLU A 108 14.16 6.79 25.24
C GLU A 108 13.99 7.62 23.94
N CYS A 109 12.98 7.31 23.13
CA CYS A 109 12.65 7.93 21.84
C CYS A 109 13.69 7.74 20.71
N PHE A 110 14.73 6.93 20.93
CA PHE A 110 15.67 6.52 19.87
C PHE A 110 15.03 5.50 18.93
N VAL A 111 15.38 5.54 17.64
CA VAL A 111 14.99 4.48 16.69
C VAL A 111 15.62 3.16 17.13
N LYS A 112 14.86 2.06 17.09
CA LYS A 112 15.37 0.73 17.42
C LYS A 112 16.50 0.36 16.46
N PRO A 113 17.63 -0.18 16.97
CA PRO A 113 18.83 -0.36 16.16
C PRO A 113 18.74 -1.49 15.13
N VAL A 114 17.71 -2.34 15.20
CA VAL A 114 17.57 -3.48 14.29
C VAL A 114 16.25 -3.39 13.55
N PHE A 115 16.32 -3.32 12.23
CA PHE A 115 15.15 -3.35 11.35
C PHE A 115 15.05 -4.69 10.63
N ILE A 116 13.83 -5.24 10.57
CA ILE A 116 13.51 -6.46 9.85
C ILE A 116 12.30 -6.19 8.96
N PHE A 117 12.50 -6.26 7.65
CA PHE A 117 11.45 -6.13 6.65
C PHE A 117 11.13 -7.49 6.03
N THR A 118 9.85 -7.76 5.85
CA THR A 118 9.35 -8.87 5.05
C THR A 118 8.53 -8.30 3.90
N CYS A 119 8.98 -8.52 2.67
CA CYS A 119 8.42 -7.91 1.46
C CYS A 119 7.84 -8.99 0.53
N ASP A 120 6.98 -8.59 -0.42
CA ASP A 120 6.39 -9.54 -1.38
C ASP A 120 7.44 -10.04 -2.38
N GLY A 121 8.42 -9.18 -2.68
CA GLY A 121 9.56 -9.52 -3.55
C GLY A 121 9.44 -9.02 -4.97
N GLU A 122 8.55 -8.06 -5.21
CA GLU A 122 8.51 -7.24 -6.41
C GLU A 122 9.81 -6.44 -6.63
N PRO A 123 10.11 -5.99 -7.86
CA PRO A 123 11.38 -5.33 -8.18
C PRO A 123 11.73 -4.10 -7.33
N ASP A 124 10.72 -3.38 -6.85
CA ASP A 124 10.86 -2.18 -6.02
C ASP A 124 11.10 -2.46 -4.53
N GLU A 125 10.94 -3.72 -4.08
CA GLU A 125 11.14 -4.12 -2.68
C GLU A 125 12.20 -5.23 -2.52
N ASN A 126 12.56 -5.90 -3.62
CA ASN A 126 13.39 -7.08 -3.56
C ASN A 126 14.88 -6.71 -3.34
N PRO A 127 15.53 -7.28 -2.30
CA PRO A 127 16.88 -6.90 -1.90
C PRO A 127 17.96 -7.28 -2.92
N ARG A 128 17.61 -7.97 -4.01
CA ARG A 128 18.51 -8.25 -5.13
C ARG A 128 18.75 -7.04 -6.02
N TYR A 129 17.88 -6.04 -5.99
CA TYR A 129 17.98 -4.87 -6.86
C TYR A 129 18.79 -3.75 -6.21
N GLU A 130 19.60 -3.08 -7.02
CA GLU A 130 20.57 -2.06 -6.60
C GLU A 130 19.90 -0.90 -5.84
N TRP A 131 18.78 -0.38 -6.35
CA TRP A 131 18.09 0.75 -5.73
C TRP A 131 17.48 0.43 -4.37
N VAL A 132 17.09 -0.83 -4.13
CA VAL A 132 16.63 -1.30 -2.82
C VAL A 132 17.81 -1.36 -1.84
N ILE A 133 18.98 -1.84 -2.30
CA ILE A 133 20.21 -1.86 -1.51
C ILE A 133 20.65 -0.43 -1.15
N VAL A 134 20.62 0.50 -2.12
CA VAL A 134 20.95 1.92 -1.87
C VAL A 134 20.02 2.52 -0.82
N SER A 135 18.72 2.29 -0.94
CA SER A 135 17.71 2.76 0.02
C SER A 135 17.95 2.18 1.42
N ALA A 136 18.24 0.88 1.51
CA ALA A 136 18.56 0.22 2.76
C ALA A 136 19.84 0.76 3.42
N LEU A 137 20.87 1.07 2.62
CA LEU A 137 22.11 1.70 3.10
C LEU A 137 21.89 3.13 3.61
N GLN A 138 20.98 3.87 2.99
CA GLN A 138 20.57 5.19 3.49
C GLN A 138 19.89 5.06 4.85
N HIS A 139 18.88 4.18 4.97
CA HIS A 139 18.22 3.90 6.26
C HIS A 139 19.19 3.47 7.36
N PHE A 140 20.16 2.61 7.02
CA PHE A 140 21.19 2.16 7.96
C PHE A 140 21.98 3.34 8.54
N LYS A 141 22.33 4.33 7.72
CA LYS A 141 23.06 5.52 8.15
C LYS A 141 22.17 6.50 8.89
N ASP A 142 20.99 6.80 8.34
CA ASP A 142 20.10 7.84 8.84
C ASP A 142 19.50 7.50 10.21
N PHE A 143 19.23 6.21 10.45
CA PHE A 143 18.68 5.73 11.72
C PHE A 143 19.76 5.17 12.67
N HIS A 144 21.04 5.20 12.27
CA HIS A 144 22.14 4.62 13.04
C HIS A 144 21.86 3.16 13.44
N LEU A 145 21.46 2.33 12.47
CA LEU A 145 21.12 0.93 12.72
C LEU A 145 22.38 0.09 12.98
N ASP A 146 22.25 -0.90 13.85
CA ASP A 146 23.24 -1.97 14.02
C ASP A 146 23.05 -3.06 12.96
N ALA A 147 21.80 -3.30 12.54
CA ALA A 147 21.48 -4.29 11.52
C ALA A 147 20.18 -3.95 10.76
N ILE A 148 20.18 -4.27 9.46
CA ILE A 148 18.99 -4.25 8.62
C ILE A 148 18.86 -5.59 7.89
N TYR A 149 17.70 -6.22 8.03
CA TYR A 149 17.36 -7.46 7.37
C TYR A 149 16.18 -7.22 6.44
N ILE A 150 16.32 -7.58 5.17
CA ILE A 150 15.24 -7.51 4.19
C ILE A 150 15.07 -8.92 3.63
N ALA A 151 13.90 -9.49 3.87
CA ALA A 151 13.55 -10.84 3.43
C ALA A 151 12.35 -10.81 2.48
N THR A 152 12.43 -11.55 1.39
CA THR A 152 11.33 -11.75 0.46
C THR A 152 10.91 -13.20 0.48
N ASN A 153 9.61 -13.46 0.39
CA ASN A 153 9.13 -14.83 0.24
C ASN A 153 9.62 -15.43 -1.09
N ALA A 154 9.84 -16.74 -1.09
CA ALA A 154 10.17 -17.45 -2.32
C ALA A 154 8.96 -17.45 -3.28
N PRO A 155 9.18 -17.49 -4.61
CA PRO A 155 8.10 -17.61 -5.59
C PRO A 155 7.15 -18.78 -5.26
N GLY A 156 5.84 -18.55 -5.37
CA GLY A 156 4.81 -19.57 -5.05
C GLY A 156 4.52 -19.74 -3.55
N ARG A 157 5.09 -18.88 -2.69
CA ARG A 157 4.77 -18.81 -1.25
C ARG A 157 3.95 -17.58 -0.88
N SER A 158 3.32 -16.92 -1.85
CA SER A 158 2.54 -15.69 -1.63
C SER A 158 1.42 -15.86 -0.59
N ALA A 159 0.79 -17.04 -0.51
CA ALA A 159 -0.17 -17.37 0.55
C ALA A 159 0.36 -17.30 2.01
N PHE A 160 1.69 -17.28 2.19
CA PHE A 160 2.37 -17.07 3.49
C PHE A 160 2.84 -15.62 3.68
N ASN A 161 2.65 -14.76 2.69
CA ASN A 161 2.94 -13.34 2.80
C ASN A 161 2.01 -12.72 3.84
N ARG A 162 2.63 -12.15 4.88
CA ARG A 162 1.92 -11.52 5.99
C ARG A 162 1.22 -10.23 5.55
N VAL A 163 1.75 -9.56 4.52
CA VAL A 163 1.18 -8.34 3.95
C VAL A 163 -0.09 -8.65 3.14
N GLU A 164 -0.14 -9.74 2.37
CA GLU A 164 -1.34 -10.14 1.62
C GLU A 164 -2.58 -10.30 2.51
N ARG A 165 -2.40 -10.77 3.76
CA ARG A 165 -3.50 -10.87 4.73
C ARG A 165 -4.09 -9.51 5.10
N ARG A 166 -3.31 -8.43 5.06
CA ARG A 166 -3.78 -7.05 5.32
C ARG A 166 -4.46 -6.43 4.11
N MET A 167 -4.07 -6.85 2.90
CA MET A 167 -4.70 -6.40 1.66
C MET A 167 -6.16 -6.85 1.53
N SER A 168 -6.52 -8.02 2.06
CA SER A 168 -7.88 -8.57 1.93
C SER A 168 -8.95 -7.68 2.60
N PRO A 169 -8.84 -7.28 3.88
CA PRO A 169 -9.76 -6.32 4.50
C PRO A 169 -9.83 -4.98 3.76
N LEU A 170 -8.67 -4.43 3.36
CA LEU A 170 -8.60 -3.16 2.64
C LEU A 170 -9.34 -3.22 1.30
N SER A 171 -9.16 -4.32 0.55
CA SER A 171 -9.80 -4.53 -0.74
C SER A 171 -11.30 -4.71 -0.61
N ARG A 172 -11.78 -5.36 0.47
CA ARG A 172 -13.20 -5.56 0.72
C ARG A 172 -13.95 -4.23 0.86
N GLU A 173 -13.36 -3.26 1.57
CA GLU A 173 -13.94 -1.92 1.76
C GLU A 173 -14.04 -1.12 0.45
N LEU A 174 -13.29 -1.50 -0.58
CA LEU A 174 -13.38 -0.85 -1.90
C LEU A 174 -14.53 -1.37 -2.76
N THR A 175 -15.22 -2.42 -2.32
CA THR A 175 -16.31 -3.01 -3.09
C THR A 175 -17.45 -1.99 -3.24
N GLY A 176 -17.69 -1.53 -4.46
CA GLY A 176 -18.73 -0.54 -4.76
C GLY A 176 -18.30 0.92 -4.56
N VAL A 177 -17.04 1.18 -4.21
CA VAL A 177 -16.49 2.55 -4.14
C VAL A 177 -16.22 3.07 -5.54
N LEU A 178 -16.80 4.22 -5.88
CA LEU A 178 -16.52 4.95 -7.12
C LEU A 178 -15.81 6.26 -6.77
N LEU A 179 -14.52 6.34 -7.06
CA LEU A 179 -13.74 7.56 -6.90
C LEU A 179 -13.94 8.47 -8.12
N LYS A 180 -14.31 9.73 -7.85
CA LYS A 180 -14.43 10.76 -8.89
C LYS A 180 -13.03 11.11 -9.41
N HIS A 181 -12.88 11.14 -10.73
CA HIS A 181 -11.63 11.50 -11.38
C HIS A 181 -11.51 13.02 -11.65
N ASP A 182 -12.59 13.78 -11.46
CA ASP A 182 -12.77 15.17 -11.91
C ASP A 182 -13.41 16.07 -10.83
N ALA A 183 -13.09 15.82 -9.56
CA ALA A 183 -13.65 16.57 -8.42
C ALA A 183 -13.58 18.10 -8.57
N PHE A 184 -12.54 18.61 -9.25
CA PHE A 184 -12.32 20.04 -9.53
C PHE A 184 -12.56 20.44 -10.99
N GLY A 185 -13.15 19.56 -11.79
CA GLY A 185 -13.38 19.72 -13.23
C GLY A 185 -12.52 18.77 -14.08
N SER A 186 -12.90 18.67 -15.36
CA SER A 186 -12.20 17.80 -16.31
C SER A 186 -10.81 18.33 -16.62
N HIS A 187 -9.82 17.48 -16.41
CA HIS A 187 -8.43 17.67 -16.82
C HIS A 187 -8.10 16.88 -18.10
N LEU A 188 -9.11 16.28 -18.74
CA LEU A 188 -8.99 15.40 -19.89
C LEU A 188 -9.61 16.03 -21.14
N ASP A 189 -8.97 15.82 -22.29
CA ASP A 189 -9.55 16.12 -23.61
C ASP A 189 -10.54 15.03 -24.07
N SER A 190 -11.13 15.21 -25.26
CA SER A 190 -12.04 14.25 -25.88
C SER A 190 -11.40 12.90 -26.25
N ILE A 191 -10.08 12.76 -26.10
CA ILE A 191 -9.27 11.56 -26.35
C ILE A 191 -8.63 11.03 -25.04
N ASN A 192 -9.10 11.49 -23.87
CA ASN A 192 -8.60 11.13 -22.54
C ASN A 192 -7.11 11.44 -22.31
N ARG A 193 -6.59 12.48 -22.96
CA ARG A 193 -5.25 13.01 -22.67
C ARG A 193 -5.36 14.15 -21.69
N THR A 194 -4.39 14.23 -20.79
CA THR A 194 -4.30 15.31 -19.82
C THR A 194 -4.02 16.64 -20.52
N THR A 195 -4.92 17.59 -20.32
CA THR A 195 -4.79 18.98 -20.79
C THR A 195 -4.22 19.89 -19.71
N ASP A 196 -4.48 19.58 -18.44
CA ASP A 196 -4.02 20.34 -17.28
C ASP A 196 -3.41 19.40 -16.23
N LEU A 197 -2.09 19.44 -16.10
CA LEU A 197 -1.33 18.59 -15.17
C LEU A 197 -1.54 18.97 -13.70
N ASP A 198 -1.75 20.24 -13.39
CA ASP A 198 -1.91 20.68 -12.00
C ASP A 198 -3.34 20.42 -11.51
N LEU A 199 -4.32 20.53 -12.40
CA LEU A 199 -5.69 20.07 -12.14
C LEU A 199 -5.75 18.54 -11.99
N GLU A 200 -5.03 17.80 -12.83
CA GLU A 200 -4.91 16.34 -12.72
C GLU A 200 -4.36 15.92 -11.34
N LYS A 201 -3.26 16.52 -10.89
CA LYS A 201 -2.68 16.26 -9.56
C LYS A 201 -3.68 16.53 -8.42
N ARG A 202 -4.38 17.66 -8.46
CA ARG A 202 -5.41 17.99 -7.45
C ARG A 202 -6.58 17.00 -7.45
N ASN A 203 -7.00 16.54 -8.62
CA ASN A 203 -8.03 15.51 -8.72
C ASN A 203 -7.55 14.16 -8.16
N PHE A 204 -6.31 13.75 -8.43
CA PHE A 204 -5.71 12.55 -7.82
C PHE A 204 -5.60 12.67 -6.31
N GLU A 205 -5.18 13.82 -5.79
CA GLU A 205 -5.10 14.09 -4.35
C GLU A 205 -6.49 14.00 -3.70
N SER A 206 -7.52 14.60 -4.32
CA SER A 206 -8.90 14.49 -3.83
C SER A 206 -9.40 13.04 -3.80
N ALA A 207 -9.14 12.26 -4.85
CA ALA A 207 -9.50 10.85 -4.87
C ALA A 207 -8.73 10.04 -3.82
N GLY A 208 -7.44 10.35 -3.64
CA GLY A 208 -6.59 9.74 -2.61
C GLY A 208 -7.07 10.05 -1.20
N ASN A 209 -7.52 11.28 -0.93
CA ASN A 209 -8.06 11.67 0.36
C ASN A 209 -9.38 10.96 0.69
N VAL A 210 -10.26 10.75 -0.29
CA VAL A 210 -11.48 9.94 -0.10
C VAL A 210 -11.12 8.50 0.24
N LEU A 211 -10.15 7.93 -0.46
CA LEU A 211 -9.66 6.59 -0.19
C LEU A 211 -9.01 6.46 1.20
N ALA A 212 -8.20 7.45 1.59
CA ALA A 212 -7.63 7.55 2.93
C ALA A 212 -8.71 7.64 4.01
N GLU A 213 -9.76 8.44 3.78
CA GLU A 213 -10.87 8.56 4.73
C GLU A 213 -11.61 7.23 4.93
N ILE A 214 -11.83 6.47 3.86
CA ILE A 214 -12.45 5.14 3.92
C ILE A 214 -11.58 4.20 4.76
N TRP A 215 -10.28 4.10 4.45
CA TRP A 215 -9.40 3.18 5.15
C TRP A 215 -9.06 3.61 6.58
N SER A 216 -8.99 4.91 6.88
CA SER A 216 -8.72 5.41 8.25
C SER A 216 -9.82 5.04 9.26
N LYS A 217 -11.03 4.73 8.78
CA LYS A 217 -12.15 4.24 9.60
C LYS A 217 -12.06 2.74 9.86
N LEU A 218 -11.17 2.02 9.18
CA LEU A 218 -10.99 0.59 9.34
C LEU A 218 -10.06 0.29 10.52
N ALA A 219 -10.40 -0.76 11.27
CA ALA A 219 -9.48 -1.41 12.18
C ALA A 219 -9.28 -2.86 11.72
N ILE A 220 -8.03 -3.27 11.54
CA ILE A 220 -7.67 -4.66 11.20
C ILE A 220 -7.12 -5.32 12.46
N ASP A 221 -7.81 -6.35 12.95
CA ASP A 221 -7.48 -7.05 14.20
C ASP A 221 -7.46 -6.11 15.43
N ASN A 222 -8.36 -5.11 15.45
CA ASN A 222 -8.43 -4.03 16.46
C ASN A 222 -7.27 -3.03 16.44
N PHE A 223 -6.42 -3.06 15.40
CA PHE A 223 -5.39 -2.05 15.19
C PHE A 223 -5.79 -1.05 14.10
N PRO A 224 -5.42 0.22 14.25
CA PRO A 224 -5.80 1.26 13.29
C PRO A 224 -5.10 1.07 11.95
N VAL A 225 -5.77 1.51 10.90
CA VAL A 225 -5.18 1.78 9.58
C VAL A 225 -4.97 3.29 9.47
N VAL A 226 -3.78 3.72 9.05
CA VAL A 226 -3.37 5.13 8.92
C VAL A 226 -2.79 5.45 7.55
#